data_AF-A0A923WVR7-F1
#
_entry.id   AF-A0A923WVR7-F1
#
_cell.length_a   1.000
_cell.length_b   1.000
_cell.length_c   1.000
_cell.angle_alpha   90.00
_cell.angle_beta   90.00
_cell.angle_gamma   90.00
#
_symmetry.space_group_name_H-M   'P 1'
#
loop_
_entity.id
_entity.type
_entity.pdbx_description
1 polymer ?
#
loop_
_entity_poly.entity_id
_entity_poly.type
_entity_poly.pdbx_seq_one_letter_code
_entity_poly.pdbx_strand_id
1 'polypeptide(L)'
;MHRALRLGSDLHAEQLVRGHLAQRSGRRVAVTNTVAHESHLRGVVSREMSASWEPQALRAQAVAARSYALYAVSASKGVRYFDLYSTTMSQVYGGASA
;
A
#
# COMPACT_ATOMS: atom_id res chain seq x y z
N MET A 1 12.01 0.90 -15.92
CA MET A 1 10.54 0.68 -15.98
C MET A 1 10.01 0.60 -14.56
N HIS A 2 9.16 1.53 -14.12
CA HIS A 2 8.63 1.56 -12.74
C HIS A 2 7.20 1.01 -12.73
N ARG A 3 7.01 -0.20 -12.19
CA ARG A 3 5.69 -0.83 -12.04
C ARG A 3 4.94 -0.17 -10.88
N ALA A 4 3.68 0.19 -11.09
CA ALA A 4 2.80 0.69 -10.03
C ALA A 4 2.39 -0.44 -9.06
N LEU A 5 2.17 -0.09 -7.79
CA LEU A 5 1.72 -1.01 -6.74
C LEU A 5 0.20 -1.03 -6.68
N ARG A 6 -0.41 -2.21 -6.58
CA ARG A 6 -1.85 -2.37 -6.33
C ARG A 6 -2.06 -2.66 -4.85
N LEU A 7 -2.71 -1.75 -4.14
CA LEU A 7 -3.01 -1.89 -2.71
C LEU A 7 -4.44 -2.39 -2.54
N GLY A 8 -4.65 -3.46 -1.79
CA GLY A 8 -5.96 -4.01 -1.46
C GLY A 8 -6.36 -3.70 -0.03
N SER A 9 -7.67 -3.67 0.22
CA SER A 9 -8.25 -3.66 1.55
C SER A 9 -9.44 -4.61 1.58
N ASP A 10 -9.55 -5.42 2.63
CA ASP A 10 -10.75 -6.19 2.93
C ASP A 10 -11.78 -5.22 3.52
N LEU A 11 -12.46 -4.48 2.66
CA LEU A 11 -13.43 -3.48 3.11
C LEU A 11 -14.78 -4.14 3.42
N HIS A 12 -15.23 -3.97 4.66
CA HIS A 12 -16.65 -3.76 4.91
C HIS A 12 -17.05 -2.44 4.24
N ALA A 13 -18.27 -2.36 3.69
CA ALA A 13 -18.70 -1.44 2.62
C ALA A 13 -18.62 0.09 2.88
N GLU A 14 -17.91 0.59 3.89
CA GLU A 14 -18.00 1.97 4.39
C GLU A 14 -16.74 2.84 4.23
N GLN A 15 -15.61 2.30 3.75
CA GLN A 15 -14.42 3.13 3.48
C GLN A 15 -14.35 3.54 2.01
N LEU A 16 -14.53 4.84 1.75
CA LEU A 16 -14.32 5.47 0.45
C LEU A 16 -12.82 5.42 0.09
N VAL A 17 -12.43 4.44 -0.72
CA VAL A 17 -11.08 4.37 -1.29
C VAL A 17 -11.15 4.78 -2.76
N ARG A 18 -10.35 5.77 -3.18
CA ARG A 18 -10.12 6.04 -4.61
C ARG A 18 -9.37 4.85 -5.20
N GLY A 19 -9.98 4.10 -6.11
CA GLY A 19 -9.39 2.88 -6.68
C GLY A 19 -10.23 2.26 -7.80
N HIS A 20 -9.66 1.27 -8.49
CA HIS A 20 -10.40 0.43 -9.43
C HIS A 20 -11.01 -0.76 -8.67
N LEU A 21 -12.24 -1.15 -9.04
CA LEU A 21 -12.83 -2.39 -8.56
C LEU A 21 -12.05 -3.55 -9.20
N ALA A 22 -11.40 -4.39 -8.38
CA ALA A 22 -10.56 -5.47 -8.89
C ALA A 22 -11.37 -6.72 -9.23
N GLN A 23 -12.32 -7.12 -8.38
CA GLN A 23 -13.28 -8.18 -8.71
C GLN A 23 -14.44 -8.22 -7.71
N ARG A 24 -15.60 -8.68 -8.20
CA ARG A 24 -16.76 -9.05 -7.37
C ARG A 24 -16.91 -10.58 -7.39
N SER A 25 -16.77 -11.23 -6.24
CA SER A 25 -17.02 -12.68 -6.07
C SER A 25 -18.19 -12.87 -5.11
N GLY A 26 -19.35 -13.24 -5.64
CA GLY A 26 -20.59 -13.28 -4.87
C GLY A 26 -20.94 -11.92 -4.25
N ARG A 27 -20.93 -11.84 -2.91
CA ARG A 27 -21.17 -10.60 -2.13
C ARG A 27 -19.89 -9.82 -1.77
N ARG A 28 -18.69 -10.31 -2.10
CA ARG A 28 -17.42 -9.65 -1.77
C ARG A 28 -16.91 -8.83 -2.94
N VAL A 29 -16.51 -7.59 -2.67
CA VAL A 29 -15.90 -6.67 -3.63
C VAL A 29 -14.49 -6.37 -3.15
N ALA A 30 -13.49 -6.66 -3.97
CA ALA A 30 -12.12 -6.22 -3.73
C ALA A 30 -11.92 -4.85 -4.40
N VAL A 31 -11.62 -3.83 -3.60
CA VAL A 31 -11.24 -2.50 -4.11
C VAL A 31 -9.72 -2.41 -4.07
N THR A 32 -9.11 -2.01 -5.18
CA THR A 32 -7.66 -1.82 -5.25
C THR A 32 -7.30 -0.41 -5.68
N ASN A 33 -6.26 0.14 -5.06
CA ASN A 33 -5.69 1.41 -5.45
C ASN A 33 -4.34 1.19 -6.14
N THR A 34 -4.20 1.67 -7.37
CA THR A 34 -2.95 1.59 -8.14
C THR A 34 -2.14 2.86 -7.92
N VAL A 35 -0.99 2.75 -7.27
CA VAL A 35 -0.18 3.91 -6.86
C VAL A 35 1.25 3.79 -7.35
N ALA A 36 1.85 4.92 -7.71
CA ALA A 36 3.27 4.98 -8.01
C ALA A 36 4.09 4.69 -6.74
N HIS A 37 5.23 4.02 -6.90
CA HIS A 37 6.04 3.55 -5.77
C HIS A 37 6.45 4.68 -4.80
N GLU A 38 6.88 5.83 -5.32
CA GLU A 38 7.26 6.97 -4.46
C GLU A 38 6.07 7.61 -3.73
N SER A 39 4.88 7.59 -4.34
CA SER A 39 3.66 8.06 -3.67
C SER A 39 3.19 7.09 -2.58
N HIS A 40 3.43 5.79 -2.77
CA HIS A 40 3.23 4.78 -1.72
C HIS A 40 4.13 5.06 -0.52
N LEU A 41 5.43 5.27 -0.75
CA LEU A 41 6.40 5.52 0.32
C LEU A 41 6.06 6.76 1.15
N ARG A 42 5.63 7.86 0.50
CA ARG A 42 5.18 9.06 1.22
C ARG A 42 4.04 8.76 2.18
N GLY A 43 3.02 8.04 1.71
CA GLY A 43 1.85 7.71 2.53
C GLY A 43 2.10 6.65 3.61
N VAL A 44 3.16 5.84 3.49
CA VAL A 44 3.59 4.89 4.53
C VAL A 44 4.42 5.59 5.60
N VAL A 45 5.46 6.34 5.18
CA VAL A 45 6.36 7.01 6.13
C VAL A 45 5.59 8.01 7.00
N SER A 46 4.63 8.75 6.44
CA SER A 46 3.82 9.71 7.22
C SER A 46 2.83 9.05 8.19
N ARG A 47 2.57 7.74 8.06
CA ARG A 47 1.68 6.98 8.94
C ARG A 47 2.39 6.12 9.97
N GLU A 48 3.58 5.63 9.65
CA GLU A 48 4.35 4.75 10.52
C GLU A 48 5.39 5.49 11.36
N MET A 49 5.71 6.74 11.01
CA MET A 49 6.67 7.57 11.73
C MET A 49 6.13 8.97 12.02
N SER A 50 6.54 9.53 13.16
CA SER A 50 6.33 10.95 13.43
C SER A 50 7.27 11.79 12.57
N ALA A 51 6.75 12.87 11.99
CA ALA A 51 7.55 13.85 11.26
C ALA A 51 8.61 14.55 12.12
N SER A 52 8.50 14.48 13.46
CA SER A 52 9.45 15.03 14.41
C SER A 52 10.68 14.16 14.67
N TRP A 53 10.72 12.95 14.12
CA TRP A 53 11.88 12.06 14.28
C TRP A 53 13.05 12.52 13.40
N GLU A 54 14.24 12.03 13.74
CA GLU A 54 15.46 12.34 13.01
C GLU A 54 15.31 12.08 11.50
N PRO A 55 15.78 13.01 10.63
CA PRO A 55 15.68 12.84 9.18
C PRO A 55 16.28 11.52 8.68
N GLN A 56 17.33 11.02 9.35
CA GLN A 56 17.98 9.76 9.05
C GLN A 56 17.06 8.57 9.37
N ALA A 57 16.25 8.66 10.43
CA ALA A 57 15.27 7.63 10.76
C ALA A 57 14.16 7.57 9.69
N LEU A 58 13.66 8.73 9.24
CA LEU A 58 12.67 8.81 8.15
C LEU A 58 13.23 8.20 6.84
N ARG A 59 14.50 8.45 6.53
CA ARG A 59 15.18 7.86 5.37
C ARG A 59 15.34 6.33 5.50
N ALA A 60 15.72 5.85 6.68
CA ALA A 60 15.85 4.43 6.94
C ALA A 60 14.50 3.71 6.76
N GLN A 61 13.41 4.28 7.27
CA GLN A 61 12.07 3.73 7.06
C GLN A 61 11.65 3.75 5.59
N ALA A 62 11.96 4.81 4.84
CA ALA A 62 11.67 4.85 3.41
C ALA A 62 12.36 3.70 2.64
N VAL A 63 13.60 3.36 3.00
CA VAL A 63 14.34 2.23 2.43
C VAL A 63 13.73 0.89 2.85
N ALA A 64 13.39 0.74 4.14
CA ALA A 64 12.74 -0.46 4.65
C ALA A 64 11.38 -0.68 3.97
N ALA A 65 10.59 0.39 3.85
CA ALA A 65 9.26 0.35 3.26
C ALA A 65 9.31 -0.04 1.77
N ARG A 66 10.27 0.51 1.02
CA ARG A 66 10.53 0.17 -0.39
C ARG A 66 10.93 -1.29 -0.54
N SER A 67 11.86 -1.75 0.29
CA SER A 67 12.37 -3.11 0.25
C SER A 67 11.26 -4.14 0.50
N TYR A 68 10.42 -3.87 1.50
CA TYR A 68 9.26 -4.70 1.80
C TYR A 68 8.26 -4.73 0.63
N ALA A 69 7.91 -3.56 0.08
CA ALA A 69 6.96 -3.46 -1.03
C ALA A 69 7.42 -4.25 -2.26
N LEU A 70 8.70 -4.13 -2.64
CA LEU A 70 9.28 -4.88 -3.75
C LEU A 70 9.32 -6.39 -3.46
N TYR A 71 9.69 -6.78 -2.25
CA TYR A 71 9.71 -8.19 -1.84
C TYR A 71 8.30 -8.80 -1.90
N ALA A 72 7.29 -8.14 -1.33
CA ALA A 72 5.91 -8.64 -1.31
C ALA A 72 5.30 -8.77 -2.71
N VAL A 73 5.63 -7.84 -3.62
CA VAL A 73 5.29 -7.95 -5.04
C VAL A 73 5.94 -9.20 -5.66
N SER A 74 7.24 -9.39 -5.43
CA SER A 74 7.98 -10.53 -6.01
C SER A 74 7.55 -11.88 -5.45
N ALA A 75 7.19 -11.93 -4.17
CA ALA A 75 6.74 -13.13 -3.46
C ALA A 75 5.28 -13.48 -3.74
N SER A 76 4.51 -12.57 -4.35
CA SER A 76 3.12 -12.84 -4.74
C SER A 76 3.06 -13.86 -5.87
N LYS A 77 2.65 -15.09 -5.57
CA LYS A 77 2.55 -16.22 -6.53
C LYS A 77 1.37 -16.11 -7.52
N GLY A 78 1.01 -14.90 -7.97
CA GLY A 78 0.05 -14.69 -9.07
C GLY A 78 -1.45 -14.87 -8.76
N VAL A 79 -1.83 -15.36 -7.57
CA VAL A 79 -3.24 -15.61 -7.20
C VAL A 79 -3.93 -14.41 -6.55
N ARG A 80 -3.20 -13.32 -6.25
CA ARG A 80 -3.75 -12.15 -5.56
C ARG A 80 -4.07 -11.01 -6.52
N TYR A 81 -5.26 -10.42 -6.35
CA TYR A 81 -5.74 -9.26 -7.11
C TYR A 81 -5.00 -7.96 -6.79
N PHE A 82 -4.26 -7.94 -5.68
CA PHE A 82 -3.45 -6.82 -5.21
C PHE A 82 -2.09 -7.33 -4.72
N ASP A 83 -1.14 -6.41 -4.61
CA ASP A 83 0.24 -6.68 -4.23
C ASP A 83 0.47 -6.52 -2.70
N LEU A 84 -0.21 -5.56 -2.05
CA LEU A 84 -0.04 -5.23 -0.61
C LEU A 84 -1.39 -4.92 0.05
N TYR A 85 -1.49 -5.11 1.38
CA TYR A 85 -2.57 -4.54 2.17
C TYR A 85 -2.25 -3.09 2.57
N SER A 86 -3.27 -2.22 2.71
CA SER A 86 -3.09 -0.85 3.21
C SER A 86 -3.07 -0.73 4.75
N THR A 87 -3.09 -1.87 5.44
CA THR A 87 -3.17 -1.99 6.91
C THR A 87 -1.87 -2.57 7.45
N THR A 88 -1.79 -2.75 8.78
CA THR A 88 -0.66 -3.37 9.47
C THR A 88 -0.33 -4.80 9.01
N MET A 89 -1.22 -5.45 8.25
CA MET A 89 -0.94 -6.72 7.56
C MET A 89 0.18 -6.59 6.50
N SER A 90 0.46 -5.38 6.04
CA SER A 90 1.60 -5.09 5.18
C SER A 90 2.29 -3.80 5.64
N GLN A 91 1.71 -2.65 5.31
CA GLN A 91 2.18 -1.33 5.68
C GLN A 91 0.98 -0.40 5.85
N VAL A 92 1.03 0.50 6.83
CA VAL A 92 -0.04 1.44 7.08
C VAL A 92 0.01 2.55 6.04
N TYR A 93 -0.79 2.42 4.99
CA TYR A 93 -0.82 3.38 3.89
C TYR A 93 -1.95 4.40 4.06
N GLY A 94 -1.60 5.67 4.22
CA GLY A 94 -2.54 6.76 4.42
C GLY A 94 -3.25 7.31 3.18
N GLY A 95 -2.87 6.86 1.97
CA GLY A 95 -3.32 7.47 0.72
C GLY A 95 -2.24 8.34 0.04
N ALA A 96 -2.47 8.73 -1.21
CA ALA A 96 -1.47 9.44 -2.02
C ALA A 96 -1.34 10.93 -1.66
N SER A 97 -2.28 11.45 -0.87
CA SER A 97 -2.33 12.82 -0.36
C SER A 97 -1.92 12.92 1.12
N ALA A 98 -1.47 11.81 1.71
CA ALA A 98 -1.02 11.74 3.10
C ALA A 98 0.41 12.26 3.29
#